data_AF-A0A6C0EIC2-F1
#
_entry.id   AF-A0A6C0EIC2-F1
#
_cell.length_a   1.000
_cell.length_b   1.000
_cell.length_c   1.000
_cell.angle_alpha   90.00
_cell.angle_beta   90.00
_cell.angle_gamma   90.00
#
_symmetry.space_group_name_H-M   'P 1'
#
loop_
_entity.id
_entity.type
_entity.pdbx_description
1 polymer ?
#
loop_
_entity_poly.entity_id
_entity_poly.type
_entity_poly.pdbx_seq_one_letter_code
_entity_poly.pdbx_strand_id
1 'polypeptide(L)'
;MPFMNGRTLEELIVQAKNVAYCNPNKPYDQWNDDEFIMKSIYIAVQHYEQTHSLISVCNTIPPLKIFVKAQLKTYIKMYSQTNPI
;
A
#
# COMPACT_ATOMS: atom_id res chain seq x y z
N MET A 1 -2.51 -20.13 -23.21
CA MET A 1 -3.15 -19.11 -22.33
C MET A 1 -3.90 -19.83 -21.22
N PRO A 2 -4.13 -19.26 -20.01
CA PRO A 2 -3.53 -18.07 -19.39
C PRO A 2 -3.28 -18.25 -17.86
N PHE A 3 -2.26 -17.58 -17.28
CA PHE A 3 -2.35 -17.16 -15.87
C PHE A 3 -1.83 -15.73 -15.80
N MET A 4 -2.68 -14.82 -15.34
CA MET A 4 -2.36 -13.41 -15.17
C MET A 4 -1.16 -13.28 -14.21
N ASN A 5 0.02 -12.90 -14.72
CA ASN A 5 1.15 -12.49 -13.89
C ASN A 5 0.85 -11.11 -13.27
N GLY A 6 -0.04 -11.09 -12.29
CA GLY A 6 -0.21 -9.94 -11.42
C GLY A 6 0.96 -9.85 -10.44
N ARG A 7 1.57 -8.66 -10.31
CA ARG A 7 2.67 -8.36 -9.36
C ARG A 7 2.51 -9.08 -8.02
N THR A 8 3.62 -9.60 -7.47
CA THR A 8 3.67 -10.26 -6.15
C THR A 8 3.40 -9.24 -5.02
N LEU A 9 3.18 -9.72 -3.79
CA LEU A 9 2.97 -8.82 -2.65
C LEU A 9 4.25 -8.02 -2.38
N GLU A 10 5.38 -8.71 -2.43
CA GLU A 10 6.72 -8.19 -2.20
C GLU A 10 7.09 -7.13 -3.24
N GLU A 11 6.81 -7.38 -4.52
CA GLU A 11 6.99 -6.38 -5.59
C GLU A 11 6.15 -5.12 -5.36
N LEU A 12 4.89 -5.28 -4.91
CA LEU A 12 4.02 -4.16 -4.60
C LEU A 12 4.53 -3.38 -3.38
N ILE A 13 5.04 -4.05 -2.35
CA ILE A 13 5.64 -3.40 -1.18
C ILE A 13 6.89 -2.61 -1.58
N VAL A 14 7.80 -3.21 -2.36
CA VAL A 14 9.00 -2.54 -2.85
C VAL A 14 8.64 -1.31 -3.65
N GLN A 15 7.64 -1.39 -4.53
CA GLN A 15 7.18 -0.23 -5.27
C GLN A 15 6.55 0.83 -4.36
N ALA A 16 5.69 0.44 -3.42
CA ALA A 16 5.03 1.36 -2.48
C ALA A 16 6.03 2.11 -1.58
N LYS A 17 7.18 1.52 -1.26
CA LYS A 17 8.28 2.19 -0.52
C LYS A 17 8.85 3.41 -1.24
N ASN A 18 8.84 3.38 -2.58
CA ASN A 18 9.42 4.42 -3.43
C ASN A 18 8.41 5.51 -3.82
N VAL A 19 7.18 5.43 -3.30
CA VAL A 19 6.11 6.39 -3.59
C VAL A 19 6.24 7.62 -2.70
N ALA A 20 6.15 8.80 -3.30
CA ALA A 20 6.13 10.08 -2.59
C ALA A 20 4.73 10.37 -2.02
N TYR A 21 4.44 9.83 -0.85
CA TYR A 21 3.18 10.09 -0.15
C TYR A 21 3.18 11.47 0.53
N CYS A 22 2.05 12.17 0.44
CA CYS A 22 1.75 13.37 1.19
C CYS A 22 0.45 13.20 1.99
N ASN A 23 0.41 13.78 3.19
CA ASN A 23 -0.82 13.82 3.98
C ASN A 23 -1.88 14.68 3.27
N PRO A 24 -3.19 14.41 3.46
CA PRO A 24 -4.25 15.33 3.09
C PRO A 24 -4.05 16.72 3.69
N ASN A 25 -4.39 17.76 2.93
CA ASN A 25 -4.32 19.15 3.39
C ASN A 25 -5.56 19.53 4.23
N LYS A 26 -5.83 18.75 5.28
CA LYS A 26 -6.90 19.00 6.25
C LYS A 26 -6.60 18.34 7.60
N PRO A 27 -7.20 18.83 8.71
CA PRO A 27 -7.09 18.25 10.04
C PRO A 27 -7.51 16.77 10.12
N TYR A 28 -6.91 16.02 11.05
CA TYR A 28 -7.10 14.56 11.22
C TYR A 28 -8.55 14.15 11.53
N ASP A 29 -9.28 14.97 12.28
CA ASP A 29 -10.71 14.76 12.60
C ASP A 29 -11.62 14.86 11.37
N GLN A 30 -11.11 15.37 10.25
CA GLN A 30 -11.81 15.49 8.98
C GLN A 30 -11.37 14.45 7.95
N TRP A 31 -10.48 13.52 8.32
CA TRP A 31 -10.03 12.48 7.43
C TRP A 31 -11.11 11.42 7.25
N ASN A 32 -11.26 10.93 6.03
CA ASN A 32 -12.10 9.78 5.73
C ASN A 32 -11.31 8.48 5.86
N ASP A 33 -12.01 7.36 5.79
CA ASP A 33 -11.41 6.03 5.96
C ASP A 33 -10.31 5.77 4.92
N ASP A 34 -10.50 6.20 3.67
CA ASP A 34 -9.50 6.01 2.61
C ASP A 34 -8.19 6.74 2.94
N GLU A 35 -8.26 7.96 3.47
CA GLU A 35 -7.08 8.74 3.86
C GLU A 35 -6.32 8.08 5.02
N PHE A 36 -7.04 7.54 6.01
CA PHE A 36 -6.44 6.74 7.07
C PHE A 36 -5.81 5.45 6.54
N ILE A 37 -6.45 4.78 5.59
CA ILE A 37 -5.92 3.58 4.95
C ILE A 37 -4.63 3.92 4.19
N MET A 38 -4.61 4.98 3.37
CA MET A 38 -3.42 5.40 2.62
C MET A 38 -2.27 5.77 3.57
N LYS A 39 -2.56 6.49 4.65
CA LYS A 39 -1.56 6.80 5.69
C LYS A 39 -1.01 5.54 6.35
N SER A 40 -1.89 4.58 6.66
CA SER A 40 -1.51 3.31 7.29
C SER A 40 -0.63 2.47 6.37
N ILE A 41 -0.93 2.43 5.07
CA ILE A 41 -0.09 1.76 4.06
C ILE A 41 1.29 2.41 4.02
N TYR A 42 1.36 3.75 3.95
CA TYR A 42 2.63 4.48 3.98
C TYR A 42 3.46 4.08 5.21
N ILE A 43 2.88 4.12 6.41
CA ILE A 43 3.60 3.74 7.65
C ILE A 43 4.06 2.27 7.57
N ALA A 44 3.15 1.36 7.19
CA ALA A 44 3.44 -0.07 7.14
C ALA A 44 4.59 -0.43 6.20
N VAL A 45 4.70 0.24 5.06
CA VAL A 45 5.78 -0.03 4.09
C VAL A 45 7.10 0.66 4.45
N GLN A 46 7.09 1.74 5.26
CA GLN A 46 8.33 2.45 5.64
C GLN A 46 9.05 1.82 6.85
N HIS A 47 8.35 1.05 7.69
CA HIS A 47 8.94 0.40 8.86
C HIS A 47 9.18 -1.09 8.62
N TYR A 48 10.39 -1.56 8.96
CA TYR A 48 10.81 -2.95 8.71
C TYR A 48 9.93 -3.96 9.45
N GLU A 49 9.65 -3.70 10.74
CA GLU A 49 8.85 -4.56 11.61
C GLU A 49 7.41 -4.68 11.09
N GLN A 50 6.82 -3.56 10.65
CA GLN A 50 5.46 -3.54 10.11
C GLN A 50 5.39 -4.24 8.75
N THR A 51 6.35 -4.00 7.87
CA THR A 51 6.45 -4.69 6.57
C THR A 51 6.59 -6.21 6.77
N HIS A 52 7.45 -6.63 7.70
CA HIS A 52 7.69 -8.05 7.96
C HIS A 52 6.44 -8.73 8.55
N SER A 53 5.80 -8.09 9.53
CA SER A 53 4.53 -8.56 10.09
C SER A 53 3.43 -8.66 9.03
N LEU A 54 3.29 -7.64 8.17
CA LEU A 54 2.31 -7.63 7.07
C LEU A 54 2.50 -8.83 6.14
N ILE A 55 3.74 -9.11 5.73
CA ILE A 55 4.06 -10.25 4.85
C ILE A 55 3.71 -11.57 5.54
N SER A 56 4.12 -11.74 6.81
CA SER A 56 3.82 -12.93 7.61
C SER A 56 2.31 -13.17 7.70
N VAL A 57 1.54 -12.15 8.06
CA VAL A 57 0.08 -12.22 8.17
C VAL A 57 -0.57 -12.55 6.82
N CYS A 58 -0.14 -11.91 5.73
CA CYS A 58 -0.65 -12.20 4.38
C CYS A 58 -0.35 -13.63 3.92
N ASN A 59 0.76 -14.22 4.36
CA ASN A 59 1.10 -15.61 4.03
C ASN A 59 0.25 -16.61 4.84
N THR A 60 -0.19 -16.23 6.04
CA THR A 60 -1.09 -17.05 6.87
C THR A 60 -2.56 -16.93 6.45
N ILE A 61 -2.99 -15.77 5.94
CA ILE A 61 -4.40 -15.48 5.65
C ILE A 61 -4.55 -15.07 4.16
N PRO A 62 -4.81 -16.02 3.24
CA PRO A 62 -4.87 -15.74 1.80
C PRO A 62 -5.91 -14.67 1.38
N PRO A 63 -7.12 -14.61 1.95
CA PRO A 63 -8.06 -13.53 1.65
C PRO A 63 -7.51 -12.14 1.98
N LEU A 64 -6.77 -12.02 3.09
CA LEU A 64 -6.14 -10.78 3.50
C LEU A 64 -5.02 -10.38 2.54
N LYS A 65 -4.25 -11.34 2.02
CA LYS A 65 -3.26 -11.08 0.96
C LYS A 65 -3.89 -10.42 -0.27
N ILE A 66 -5.06 -10.88 -0.70
CA ILE A 66 -5.77 -10.29 -1.85
C ILE A 66 -6.17 -8.85 -1.55
N PHE A 67 -6.74 -8.60 -0.37
CA PHE A 67 -7.13 -7.26 0.08
C PHE A 67 -5.92 -6.31 0.14
N VAL A 68 -4.83 -6.72 0.80
CA VAL A 68 -3.61 -5.91 0.93
C VAL A 68 -3.01 -5.62 -0.45
N LYS A 69 -2.98 -6.58 -1.37
CA LYS A 69 -2.55 -6.34 -2.76
C LYS A 69 -3.43 -5.32 -3.47
N ALA A 70 -4.74 -5.31 -3.24
CA ALA A 70 -5.63 -4.30 -3.82
C ALA A 70 -5.32 -2.91 -3.25
N GLN A 71 -5.16 -2.80 -1.93
CA GLN A 71 -4.83 -1.55 -1.25
C GLN A 71 -3.47 -0.98 -1.69
N LEU A 72 -2.43 -1.81 -1.77
CA LEU A 72 -1.12 -1.40 -2.29
C LEU A 72 -1.19 -0.89 -3.73
N LYS A 73 -1.99 -1.55 -4.60
CA LYS A 73 -2.18 -1.09 -5.98
C LYS A 73 -2.87 0.27 -6.03
N THR A 74 -3.89 0.49 -5.21
CA THR A 74 -4.59 1.78 -5.10
C THR A 74 -3.63 2.86 -4.63
N TYR A 75 -2.91 2.61 -3.55
CA TYR A 75 -1.90 3.52 -3.00
C TYR A 75 -0.83 3.90 -4.06
N ILE A 76 -0.22 2.90 -4.70
CA ILE A 76 0.76 3.14 -5.77
C ILE A 76 0.15 3.99 -6.87
N LYS A 77 -1.07 3.66 -7.34
CA LYS A 77 -1.73 4.41 -8.42
C LYS A 77 -1.96 5.86 -8.03
N MET A 78 -2.46 6.13 -6.83
CA MET A 78 -2.79 7.48 -6.36
C MET A 78 -1.56 8.38 -6.26
N TYR A 79 -0.43 7.83 -5.82
CA TYR A 79 0.73 8.65 -5.42
C TYR A 79 1.97 8.44 -6.32
N SER A 80 1.93 7.56 -7.32
CA SER A 80 2.99 7.43 -8.34
C SER A 80 2.85 8.42 -9.50
N GLN A 81 1.69 9.09 -9.64
CA GLN A 81 1.45 10.07 -10.70
C GLN A 81 1.85 11.50 -10.29
N THR A 82 2.40 11.68 -9.09
CA THR A 82 2.86 12.98 -8.56
C THR A 82 4.33 13.27 -8.90
N ASN A 83 4.74 12.99 -10.14
CA ASN A 83 5.93 13.60 -10.75
C ASN A 83 5.46 14.71 -11.69
N PRO A 84 5.33 15.98 -11.23
CA PRO A 84 5.38 17.08 -12.16
C PRO A 84 6.80 17.15 -12.73
N ILE A 85 6.90 17.08 -14.06
CA ILE A 85 8.09 17.52 -14.80
C ILE A 85 8.27 19.02 -14.56
#